data_AF-A0A545SC68-F1
#
_entry.id   AF-A0A545SC68-F1
#
_cell.length_a   1.000
_cell.length_b   1.000
_cell.length_c   1.000
_cell.angle_alpha   90.00
_cell.angle_beta   90.00
_cell.angle_gamma   90.00
#
_symmetry.space_group_name_H-M   'P 1'
#
loop_
_entity.id
_entity.type
_entity.pdbx_description
1 polymer ?
#
loop_
_entity_poly.entity_id
_entity_poly.type
_entity_poly.pdbx_seq_one_letter_code
_entity_poly.pdbx_strand_id
1 'polypeptide(L)' 'MNEEDIVKKVFLLAIYKQEADETLMDTLKALVNTGMFDIKEGKEVLKTLQEEKFIVGDKLSFKGITLAQKAEAEFKIG' A
#
# COMPACT_ATOMS: atom_id res chain seq x y z
N MET A 1 -16.51 1.65 4.81
CA MET A 1 -15.22 1.06 4.40
C MET A 1 -14.84 0.09 5.50
N ASN A 2 -14.51 -1.16 5.18
CA ASN A 2 -14.02 -2.08 6.21
C ASN A 2 -12.51 -1.83 6.46
N GLU A 3 -11.98 -2.40 7.52
CA GLU A 3 -10.58 -2.22 7.93
C GLU A 3 -9.60 -2.72 6.86
N GLU A 4 -9.87 -3.86 6.23
CA GLU A 4 -9.05 -4.42 5.15
C GLU A 4 -8.96 -3.48 3.94
N ASP A 5 -10.05 -2.84 3.54
CA ASP A 5 -10.07 -1.85 2.45
C ASP A 5 -9.21 -0.63 2.78
N ILE A 6 -9.23 -0.18 4.05
CA ILE A 6 -8.41 0.94 4.51
C ILE A 6 -6.93 0.56 4.47
N VAL A 7 -6.57 -0.62 5.00
CA VAL A 7 -5.19 -1.14 5.01
C VAL A 7 -4.65 -1.23 3.59
N LYS A 8 -5.40 -1.83 2.66
CA LYS A 8 -4.99 -1.93 1.24
C LYS A 8 -4.75 -0.55 0.62
N LYS A 9 -5.65 0.41 0.87
CA LYS A 9 -5.54 1.78 0.34
C LYS A 9 -4.33 2.52 0.89
N VAL A 10 -4.07 2.42 2.20
CA VAL A 10 -2.90 3.03 2.84
C VAL A 10 -1.61 2.45 2.27
N PHE A 11 -1.53 1.12 2.13
CA PHE A 11 -0.34 0.45 1.61
C PHE A 11 -0.06 0.88 0.15
N LEU A 12 -1.08 0.86 -0.71
CA LEU A 12 -0.93 1.28 -2.11
C LEU A 12 -0.58 2.76 -2.24
N LEU A 13 -1.14 3.61 -1.39
CA LEU A 13 -0.81 5.02 -1.34
C LEU A 13 0.64 5.25 -0.91
N ALA A 14 1.13 4.49 0.08
CA ALA A 14 2.52 4.58 0.53
C ALA A 14 3.48 4.21 -0.60
N ILE A 15 3.23 3.11 -1.32
CA ILE A 15 4.02 2.72 -2.50
C ILE A 15 3.93 3.80 -3.60
N TYR A 16 2.75 4.40 -3.81
CA TYR A 16 2.57 5.44 -4.83
C TYR A 16 3.37 6.71 -4.54
N LYS A 17 3.60 7.00 -3.26
CA LYS A 17 4.34 8.18 -2.78
C LYS A 17 5.81 7.89 -2.45
N GLN A 18 6.24 6.65 -2.58
CA GLN A 18 7.61 6.26 -2.28
C GLN A 18 8.59 6.99 -3.18
N GLU A 19 9.78 7.29 -2.65
CA GLU A 19 10.88 7.86 -3.43
C GLU A 19 11.45 6.84 -4.42
N ALA A 20 12.14 7.29 -5.46
CA ALA A 20 12.57 6.42 -6.56
C ALA A 20 13.58 5.32 -6.17
N ASP A 21 14.27 5.48 -5.04
CA ASP A 21 15.23 4.55 -4.46
C ASP A 21 14.64 3.64 -3.38
N GLU A 22 13.39 3.87 -2.98
CA GLU A 22 12.72 3.06 -1.96
C GLU A 22 12.19 1.73 -2.53
N THR A 23 12.35 0.66 -1.75
CA THR A 23 11.81 -0.66 -2.08
C THR A 23 10.44 -0.87 -1.43
N LEU A 24 9.70 -1.88 -1.91
CA LEU A 24 8.47 -2.33 -1.25
C LEU A 24 8.70 -2.73 0.21
N MET A 25 9.89 -3.24 0.54
CA MET A 25 10.26 -3.60 1.91
C MET A 25 10.48 -2.37 2.79
N ASP A 26 10.99 -1.28 2.23
CA ASP A 26 11.17 -0.02 2.97
C ASP A 26 9.80 0.62 3.23
N THR A 27 8.91 0.62 2.24
CA THR A 27 7.50 1.02 2.43
C THR A 27 6.82 0.17 3.52
N LEU A 28 6.98 -1.15 3.48
CA LEU A 28 6.43 -2.06 4.50
C LEU A 28 6.93 -1.68 5.90
N LYS A 29 8.24 -1.48 6.06
CA LYS A 29 8.82 -1.09 7.36
C LYS A 29 8.29 0.27 7.82
N ALA A 30 8.17 1.23 6.92
CA ALA A 30 7.63 2.55 7.23
C ALA A 30 6.20 2.45 7.79
N LEU A 31 5.36 1.61 7.19
CA LEU A 31 3.98 1.38 7.66
C LEU A 31 3.93 0.61 8.99
N VAL A 32 4.78 -0.40 9.17
CA VAL A 32 4.89 -1.12 10.46
C VAL A 32 5.31 -0.15 11.58
N ASN A 33 6.21 0.78 11.29
CA ASN A 33 6.67 1.78 12.26
C ASN A 33 5.58 2.77 12.69
N THR A 34 4.48 2.92 11.93
CA THR A 34 3.34 3.74 12.39
C THR A 34 2.48 3.02 13.42
N GLY A 35 2.73 1.73 13.68
CA GLY A 35 1.93 0.89 14.57
C GLY A 35 0.59 0.45 13.96
N MET A 36 0.41 0.59 12.64
CA MET A 36 -0.84 0.20 11.96
C MET A 36 -1.01 -1.33 11.91
N PHE A 37 0.08 -2.06 11.78
CA PHE A 37 0.13 -3.52 11.76
C PHE A 37 1.54 -4.01 12.08
N ASP A 38 1.67 -5.27 12.46
CA ASP A 38 2.98 -5.90 12.65
C ASP A 38 3.63 -6.30 11.30
N ILE A 39 4.89 -6.73 11.35
CA ILE A 39 5.63 -7.11 10.14
C ILE A 39 5.07 -8.35 9.44
N LYS A 40 4.38 -9.23 10.16
CA LYS A 40 3.77 -10.44 9.60
C LYS A 40 2.49 -10.08 8.86
N GLU A 41 1.61 -9.31 9.50
CA GLU A 41 0.38 -8.76 8.93
C GLU A 41 0.69 -7.92 7.67
N GLY A 42 1.68 -7.03 7.74
CA GLY A 42 2.06 -6.23 6.59
C GLY A 42 2.62 -7.06 5.42
N LYS A 43 3.32 -8.17 5.68
CA LYS A 43 3.74 -9.12 4.63
C LYS A 43 2.56 -9.86 4.00
N GLU A 44 1.56 -10.23 4.80
CA GLU A 44 0.33 -10.85 4.31
C GLU A 44 -0.43 -9.88 3.40
N VAL A 45 -0.56 -8.60 3.80
CA VAL A 45 -1.14 -7.54 2.96
C VAL A 45 -0.38 -7.39 1.65
N LEU A 46 0.95 -7.28 1.70
CA LEU A 46 1.77 -7.14 0.50
C LEU A 46 1.56 -8.32 -0.47
N LYS A 47 1.52 -9.54 0.06
CA LYS A 47 1.23 -10.75 -0.71
C LYS A 47 -0.16 -10.68 -1.35
N THR A 48 -1.20 -10.31 -0.59
CA THR A 48 -2.55 -10.13 -1.12
C THR A 48 -2.60 -9.09 -2.24
N LEU A 49 -1.89 -7.96 -2.11
CA LEU A 49 -1.84 -6.93 -3.15
C LEU A 49 -1.17 -7.43 -4.44
N GLN A 50 -0.18 -8.31 -4.34
CA GLN A 50 0.46 -8.98 -5.48
C GLN A 50 -0.46 -10.02 -6.12
N GLU A 51 -1.16 -10.83 -5.32
CA GLU A 51 -2.13 -11.83 -5.78
C GLU A 51 -3.30 -11.16 -6.51
N GLU A 52 -3.80 -10.05 -5.98
CA GLU A 52 -4.89 -9.24 -6.56
C GLU A 52 -4.42 -8.31 -7.70
N LYS A 53 -3.16 -8.41 -8.12
CA LYS A 53 -2.55 -7.67 -9.25
C LYS A 53 -2.57 -6.16 -9.10
N PHE A 54 -2.60 -5.65 -7.86
CA PHE A 54 -2.32 -4.23 -7.60
C PHE A 54 -0.83 -3.91 -7.71
N ILE A 55 0.02 -4.90 -7.42
CA ILE A 55 1.48 -4.82 -7.55
C ILE A 55 1.94 -5.92 -8.53
N VAL A 56 2.84 -5.58 -9.45
CA VAL A 56 3.46 -6.51 -10.41
C VAL A 56 4.97 -6.32 -10.38
N GLY A 57 5.70 -7.36 -9.96
CA GLY A 57 7.10 -7.22 -9.60
C GLY A 57 7.24 -6.26 -8.42
N ASP A 58 8.05 -5.23 -8.59
CA ASP A 58 8.35 -4.24 -7.55
C ASP A 58 7.61 -2.90 -7.75
N LYS A 59 6.58 -2.87 -8.61
CA LYS A 59 5.87 -1.64 -8.98
C LYS A 59 4.36 -1.80 -8.92
N LEU A 60 3.66 -0.68 -8.72
CA LEU A 60 2.21 -0.64 -8.88
C LEU A 60 1.82 -0.94 -10.32
N SER A 61 0.78 -1.76 -10.48
CA SER A 61 0.09 -1.91 -11.76
C SER A 61 -0.80 -0.68 -12.02
N PHE A 62 -1.37 -0.58 -13.22
CA PHE A 62 -2.39 0.45 -13.52
C PHE A 62 -3.57 0.42 -12.54
N LYS A 63 -3.98 -0.79 -12.10
CA LYS A 63 -5.01 -1.01 -11.08
C LYS A 63 -4.56 -0.46 -9.72
N GLY A 64 -3.31 -0.73 -9.34
CA GLY A 64 -2.67 -0.19 -8.13
C GLY A 64 -2.63 1.33 -8.11
N ILE A 65 -2.15 1.94 -9.19
CA ILE A 65 -2.07 3.40 -9.34
C ILE A 65 -3.45 4.04 -9.21
N THR A 66 -4.45 3.52 -9.92
CA THR A 66 -5.83 4.05 -9.87
C THR A 66 -6.39 4.03 -8.45
N LEU A 67 -6.19 2.93 -7.71
CA LEU A 67 -6.69 2.84 -6.33
C LEU A 67 -5.90 3.73 -5.37
N ALA A 68 -4.58 3.84 -5.52
CA ALA A 68 -3.74 4.72 -4.71
C ALA A 68 -4.13 6.19 -4.89
N GLN A 69 -4.35 6.65 -6.13
CA GLN A 69 -4.80 8.00 -6.43
C GLN A 69 -6.19 8.28 -5.85
N LYS A 70 -7.10 7.31 -5.93
CA LYS A 70 -8.42 7.41 -5.29
C LYS A 70 -8.31 7.54 -3.78
N ALA A 71 -7.47 6.71 -3.15
CA ALA A 71 -7.21 6.79 -1.71
C ALA A 71 -6.61 8.14 -1.31
N GLU A 72 -5.68 8.68 -2.10
CA GLU A 72 -5.11 10.00 -1.84
C GLU A 72 -6.18 11.10 -1.83
N ALA A 73 -7.08 11.09 -2.81
CA ALA A 73 -8.17 12.05 -2.88
C ALA A 73 -9.13 11.89 -1.69
N GLU A 74 -9.47 10.65 -1.32
CA GLU A 74 -10.33 10.36 -0.17
C GLU A 74 -9.72 10.88 1.14
N PHE A 75 -8.43 10.64 1.40
CA PHE A 75 -7.77 11.07 2.64
C PHE A 75 -7.51 12.58 2.72
N LYS A 76 -7.43 13.30 1.60
CA LYS A 76 -7.30 14.77 1.59
C LYS A 76 -8.62 15.49 1.90
N ILE A 77 -9.74 14.82 1.65
CA ILE A 77 -11.09 15.40 1.84
C ILE A 77 -11.63 15.06 3.24
N GLY A 78 -11.11 14.01 3.88
CA GLY A 78 -11.48 13.55 5.22
C GLY A 78 -10.79 14.28 6.37
#